data_AF-A0A956EYH5-F1
#
_entry.id   AF-A0A956EYH5-F1
#
_cell.length_a   1.000
_cell.length_b   1.000
_cell.length_c   1.000
_cell.angle_alpha   90.00
_cell.angle_beta   90.00
_cell.angle_gamma   90.00
#
_symmetry.space_group_name_H-M   'P 1'
#
loop_
_entity.id
_entity.type
_entity.pdbx_description
1 polymer ?
#
loop_
_entity_poly.entity_id
_entity_poly.type
_entity_poly.pdbx_seq_one_letter_code
_entity_poly.pdbx_strand_id
1 'polypeptide(L)'
;FNQSDYDLVLFVGDLGGYTIGGTLKVARSIARLEKPALVLPGNHDAITPAQLAAEISGVGSLIELASGGEERRRKELAEALGPIPLVGYSLHRFRFRTQTLSIVAARPHSFGGPRLAFRPLMKRAFGVASLEDSETRLKQLVDDASSELLFLAHNGPTGLGEARDSIWGCDFRRNAGDFGDPDLRGALDYAALQGKRVRAVLAGHMHHALKGGGDRSWVEEQDGTYYVNAARVPRVFRVAKIGVDSELPPTVEGRQTLRPQDPRLKEAAEWAARKVGRRRRVRHHVRVELRGDLTRVEAQLCPA
;
A
#
# COMPACT_ATOMS: atom_id res chain seq x y z
N PHE A 1 7.47 13.71 -7.70
CA PHE A 1 7.95 12.53 -8.43
C PHE A 1 8.84 12.91 -9.60
N ASN A 2 8.41 13.65 -10.63
CA ASN A 2 9.33 13.96 -11.76
C ASN A 2 10.65 14.63 -11.32
N GLN A 3 10.62 15.45 -10.26
CA GLN A 3 11.81 16.12 -9.70
C GLN A 3 12.59 15.29 -8.66
N SER A 4 12.15 14.07 -8.31
CA SER A 4 12.86 13.23 -7.32
C SER A 4 13.95 12.38 -7.98
N ASP A 5 14.78 11.77 -7.14
CA ASP A 5 15.82 10.80 -7.53
C ASP A 5 15.29 9.37 -7.72
N TYR A 6 13.95 9.15 -7.73
CA TYR A 6 13.39 7.80 -7.93
C TYR A 6 13.57 7.33 -9.36
N ASP A 7 14.04 6.09 -9.51
CA ASP A 7 14.12 5.43 -10.81
C ASP A 7 12.77 4.86 -11.28
N LEU A 8 11.88 4.54 -10.33
CA LEU A 8 10.60 3.88 -10.58
C LEU A 8 9.56 4.29 -9.54
N VAL A 9 8.31 4.50 -9.97
CA VAL A 9 7.18 4.82 -9.09
C VAL A 9 6.12 3.73 -9.18
N LEU A 10 5.80 3.09 -8.06
CA LEU A 10 4.85 1.98 -8.00
C LEU A 10 3.59 2.38 -7.22
N PHE A 11 2.42 2.20 -7.82
CA PHE A 11 1.13 2.46 -7.17
C PHE A 11 0.44 1.14 -6.84
N VAL A 12 0.11 0.96 -5.56
CA VAL A 12 -0.55 -0.23 -4.99
C VAL A 12 -2.08 -0.09 -4.91
N GLY A 13 -2.68 0.74 -5.77
CA GLY A 13 -4.14 0.89 -5.87
C GLY A 13 -4.78 1.94 -4.96
N ASP A 14 -6.10 1.94 -4.97
CA ASP A 14 -7.02 2.88 -4.31
C ASP A 14 -6.68 4.34 -4.61
N LEU A 15 -6.64 4.66 -5.90
CA LEU A 15 -6.14 5.94 -6.40
C LEU A 15 -7.00 7.13 -5.99
N GLY A 16 -8.33 6.96 -6.03
CA GLY A 16 -9.29 8.07 -6.03
C GLY A 16 -10.25 8.13 -4.87
N GLY A 17 -10.06 7.32 -3.83
CA GLY A 17 -11.08 7.07 -2.81
C GLY A 17 -12.27 6.28 -3.38
N TYR A 18 -13.49 6.60 -2.95
CA TYR A 18 -14.69 5.78 -3.25
C TYR A 18 -15.42 6.14 -4.55
N THR A 19 -14.87 7.02 -5.42
CA THR A 19 -15.58 7.50 -6.62
C THR A 19 -14.77 7.28 -7.89
N ILE A 20 -15.45 6.85 -8.95
CA ILE A 20 -14.86 6.66 -10.29
C ILE A 20 -14.22 7.96 -10.79
N GLY A 21 -14.91 9.10 -10.64
CA GLY A 21 -14.39 10.40 -11.04
C GLY A 21 -13.11 10.80 -10.29
N GLY A 22 -13.02 10.48 -8.99
CA GLY A 22 -11.80 10.64 -8.21
C GLY A 22 -10.66 9.77 -8.73
N THR A 23 -10.93 8.51 -9.02
CA THR A 23 -9.93 7.56 -9.56
C THR A 23 -9.40 8.04 -10.90
N LEU A 24 -10.28 8.43 -11.83
CA LEU A 24 -9.88 8.94 -13.14
C LEU A 24 -9.09 10.26 -13.04
N LYS A 25 -9.43 11.14 -12.09
CA LYS A 25 -8.67 12.38 -11.85
C LYS A 25 -7.24 12.09 -11.40
N VAL A 26 -7.06 11.12 -10.50
CA VAL A 26 -5.72 10.72 -10.03
C VAL A 26 -4.96 9.99 -11.14
N ALA A 27 -5.61 9.11 -11.89
CA ALA A 27 -5.02 8.45 -13.06
C ALA A 27 -4.46 9.45 -14.08
N ARG A 28 -5.24 10.49 -14.44
CA ARG A 28 -4.77 11.56 -15.33
C ARG A 28 -3.61 12.38 -14.76
N SER A 29 -3.47 12.43 -13.43
CA SER A 29 -2.31 13.04 -12.79
C SER A 29 -1.08 12.12 -12.86
N ILE A 30 -1.26 10.81 -12.73
CA ILE A 30 -0.21 9.80 -12.86
C ILE A 30 0.29 9.73 -14.31
N ALA A 31 -0.59 9.91 -15.30
CA ALA A 31 -0.24 9.95 -16.72
C ALA A 31 0.77 11.05 -17.10
N ARG A 32 0.99 12.03 -16.22
CA ARG A 32 1.97 13.12 -16.39
C ARG A 32 3.36 12.79 -15.82
N LEU A 33 3.55 11.57 -15.30
CA LEU A 33 4.85 11.14 -14.83
C LEU A 33 5.78 10.95 -16.02
N GLU A 34 6.96 11.57 -15.93
CA GLU A 34 8.06 11.35 -16.88
C GLU A 34 8.92 10.14 -16.47
N LYS A 35 8.78 9.71 -15.22
CA LYS A 35 9.47 8.56 -14.66
C LYS A 35 8.72 7.26 -14.99
N PRO A 36 9.44 6.14 -15.17
CA PRO A 36 8.82 4.83 -15.23
C PRO A 36 7.87 4.63 -14.03
N ALA A 37 6.69 4.11 -14.30
CA ALA A 37 5.71 3.82 -13.26
C ALA A 37 4.83 2.63 -13.63
N LEU A 38 4.29 1.96 -12.61
CA LEU A 38 3.29 0.90 -12.76
C LEU A 38 2.14 1.17 -11.79
N VAL A 39 0.91 0.88 -12.22
CA VAL A 39 -0.29 1.05 -11.41
C VAL A 39 -1.03 -0.27 -11.30
N LEU A 40 -1.04 -0.86 -10.11
CA LEU A 40 -1.88 -2.01 -9.82
C LEU A 40 -3.18 -1.50 -9.17
N PRO A 41 -4.36 -1.78 -9.75
CA PRO A 41 -5.62 -1.22 -9.24
C PRO A 41 -6.03 -1.89 -7.93
N GLY A 42 -6.55 -1.06 -7.03
CA GLY A 42 -7.08 -1.47 -5.75
C GLY A 42 -8.54 -1.90 -5.80
N ASN A 43 -9.05 -2.34 -4.67
CA ASN A 43 -10.41 -2.85 -4.56
C ASN A 43 -11.48 -1.76 -4.78
N HIS A 44 -11.10 -0.48 -4.76
CA HIS A 44 -11.98 0.65 -5.07
C HIS A 44 -11.81 1.23 -6.49
N ASP A 45 -10.79 0.82 -7.25
CA ASP A 45 -10.51 1.40 -8.56
C ASP A 45 -11.38 0.79 -9.67
N ALA A 46 -12.00 1.63 -10.49
CA ALA A 46 -12.83 1.24 -11.64
C ALA A 46 -14.06 0.35 -11.32
N ILE A 47 -14.52 0.36 -10.07
CA ILE A 47 -15.71 -0.37 -9.63
C ILE A 47 -16.86 0.56 -9.24
N THR A 48 -18.09 0.03 -9.20
CA THR A 48 -19.27 0.79 -8.74
C THR A 48 -19.57 0.52 -7.26
N PRO A 49 -20.30 1.42 -6.56
CA PRO A 49 -20.76 1.13 -5.20
C PRO A 49 -21.62 -0.13 -5.09
N ALA A 50 -22.46 -0.41 -6.10
CA ALA A 50 -23.29 -1.61 -6.15
C ALA A 50 -22.42 -2.88 -6.24
N GLN A 51 -21.36 -2.84 -7.04
CA GLN A 51 -20.41 -3.93 -7.18
C GLN A 51 -19.61 -4.16 -5.90
N LEU A 52 -19.14 -3.08 -5.25
CA LEU A 52 -18.49 -3.17 -3.94
C LEU A 52 -19.41 -3.82 -2.89
N ALA A 53 -20.67 -3.40 -2.83
CA ALA A 53 -21.65 -3.97 -1.90
C ALA A 53 -21.92 -5.45 -2.19
N ALA A 54 -22.02 -5.83 -3.46
CA ALA A 54 -22.16 -7.23 -3.86
C ALA A 54 -20.95 -8.07 -3.39
N GLU A 55 -19.73 -7.57 -3.56
CA GLU A 55 -18.52 -8.24 -3.06
C GLU A 55 -18.51 -8.39 -1.54
N ILE A 56 -18.87 -7.34 -0.80
CA ILE A 56 -18.96 -7.37 0.67
C ILE A 56 -20.00 -8.41 1.12
N SER A 57 -21.11 -8.55 0.39
CA SER A 57 -22.15 -9.54 0.71
C SER A 57 -21.68 -11.00 0.54
N GLY A 58 -20.70 -11.23 -0.35
CA GLY A 58 -20.24 -12.57 -0.73
C GLY A 58 -21.25 -13.39 -1.53
N VAL A 59 -22.41 -12.84 -1.88
CA VAL A 59 -23.47 -13.56 -2.61
C VAL A 59 -23.12 -13.61 -4.11
N GLY A 60 -22.80 -14.81 -4.61
CA GLY A 60 -22.34 -15.02 -5.98
C GLY A 60 -23.27 -14.47 -7.06
N SER A 61 -24.58 -14.65 -6.92
CA SER A 61 -25.56 -14.14 -7.89
C SER A 61 -25.61 -12.61 -7.96
N LEU A 62 -25.42 -11.93 -6.82
CA LEU A 62 -25.33 -10.47 -6.78
C LEU A 62 -24.03 -9.98 -7.43
N ILE A 63 -22.92 -10.69 -7.21
CA ILE A 63 -21.63 -10.38 -7.82
C ILE A 63 -21.73 -10.48 -9.35
N GLU A 64 -22.33 -11.55 -9.87
CA GLU A 64 -22.54 -11.72 -11.32
C GLU A 64 -23.40 -10.59 -11.89
N LEU A 65 -24.53 -10.28 -11.24
CA LEU A 65 -25.46 -9.22 -11.67
C LEU A 65 -24.78 -7.83 -11.65
N ALA A 66 -23.96 -7.54 -10.65
CA ALA A 66 -23.28 -6.26 -10.49
C ALA A 66 -22.01 -6.11 -11.35
N SER A 67 -21.55 -7.19 -12.01
CA SER A 67 -20.32 -7.21 -12.83
C SER A 67 -20.43 -6.46 -14.17
N GLY A 68 -21.60 -5.91 -14.47
CA GLY A 68 -21.85 -5.15 -15.70
C GLY A 68 -20.90 -3.95 -15.88
N GLY A 69 -20.27 -3.87 -17.05
CA GLY A 69 -19.45 -2.73 -17.47
C GLY A 69 -18.08 -2.62 -16.79
N GLU A 70 -17.64 -3.63 -16.05
CA GLU A 70 -16.29 -3.65 -15.42
C GLU A 70 -15.18 -3.46 -16.45
N GLU A 71 -15.27 -4.15 -17.59
CA GLU A 71 -14.25 -4.07 -18.65
C GLU A 71 -14.17 -2.68 -19.26
N ARG A 72 -15.33 -2.02 -19.48
CA ARG A 72 -15.37 -0.64 -19.93
C ARG A 72 -14.70 0.30 -18.92
N ARG A 73 -15.01 0.17 -17.63
CA ARG A 73 -14.40 1.01 -16.58
C ARG A 73 -12.90 0.77 -16.44
N ARG A 74 -12.46 -0.49 -16.55
CA ARG A 74 -11.03 -0.86 -16.57
C ARG A 74 -10.33 -0.22 -17.76
N LYS A 75 -10.95 -0.25 -18.94
CA LYS A 75 -10.44 0.42 -20.15
C LYS A 75 -10.37 1.94 -19.98
N GLU A 76 -11.42 2.57 -19.44
CA GLU A 76 -11.43 4.01 -19.13
C GLU A 76 -10.32 4.40 -18.14
N LEU A 77 -10.05 3.55 -17.14
CA LEU A 77 -8.93 3.75 -16.21
C LEU A 77 -7.58 3.63 -16.93
N ALA A 78 -7.39 2.62 -17.76
CA ALA A 78 -6.17 2.45 -18.55
C ALA A 78 -5.96 3.63 -19.51
N GLU A 79 -7.00 4.09 -20.20
CA GLU A 79 -6.96 5.27 -21.06
C GLU A 79 -6.60 6.54 -20.28
N ALA A 80 -7.13 6.69 -19.06
CA ALA A 80 -6.81 7.81 -18.19
C ALA A 80 -5.36 7.79 -17.67
N LEU A 81 -4.75 6.61 -17.55
CA LEU A 81 -3.34 6.43 -17.20
C LEU A 81 -2.38 6.68 -18.38
N GLY A 82 -2.91 6.71 -19.61
CA GLY A 82 -2.14 7.00 -20.82
C GLY A 82 -0.98 6.00 -21.00
N PRO A 83 0.28 6.46 -21.04
CA PRO A 83 1.43 5.57 -21.24
C PRO A 83 1.76 4.72 -20.01
N ILE A 84 1.22 5.03 -18.83
CA ILE A 84 1.53 4.31 -17.60
C ILE A 84 0.71 3.01 -17.54
N PRO A 85 1.35 1.82 -17.46
CA PRO A 85 0.64 0.56 -17.47
C PRO A 85 -0.29 0.37 -16.26
N LEU A 86 -1.55 -0.01 -16.54
CA LEU A 86 -2.46 -0.61 -15.57
C LEU A 86 -2.15 -2.11 -15.50
N VAL A 87 -1.58 -2.58 -14.39
CA VAL A 87 -0.99 -3.92 -14.27
C VAL A 87 -1.80 -4.85 -13.37
N GLY A 88 -1.67 -6.15 -13.63
CA GLY A 88 -2.20 -7.25 -12.82
C GLY A 88 -1.89 -8.56 -13.52
N TYR A 89 -1.45 -9.58 -12.78
CA TYR A 89 -0.93 -10.83 -13.33
C TYR A 89 0.03 -10.64 -14.52
N SER A 90 1.00 -9.76 -14.35
CA SER A 90 1.95 -9.39 -15.42
C SER A 90 3.36 -9.23 -14.86
N LEU A 91 4.35 -9.42 -15.74
CA LEU A 91 5.77 -9.35 -15.40
C LEU A 91 6.42 -8.16 -16.09
N HIS A 92 7.09 -7.32 -15.32
CA HIS A 92 7.76 -6.12 -15.79
C HIS A 92 9.24 -6.18 -15.42
N ARG A 93 10.15 -5.88 -16.35
CA ARG A 93 11.59 -5.99 -16.11
C ARG A 93 12.24 -4.62 -16.20
N PHE A 94 12.99 -4.28 -15.16
CA PHE A 94 13.75 -3.04 -15.09
C PHE A 94 15.23 -3.37 -14.95
N ARG A 95 16.05 -2.78 -15.82
CA ARG A 95 17.49 -3.00 -15.80
C ARG A 95 18.16 -1.96 -14.91
N PHE A 96 18.84 -2.44 -13.87
CA PHE A 96 19.67 -1.61 -12.99
C PHE A 96 21.13 -2.05 -13.17
N ARG A 97 21.91 -1.24 -13.88
CA ARG A 97 23.31 -1.54 -14.25
C ARG A 97 23.43 -2.91 -14.96
N THR A 98 24.00 -3.90 -14.29
CA THR A 98 24.24 -5.26 -14.79
C THR A 98 23.17 -6.26 -14.37
N GLN A 99 22.22 -5.86 -13.52
CA GLN A 99 21.16 -6.73 -13.00
C GLN A 99 19.79 -6.35 -13.56
N THR A 100 18.91 -7.34 -13.67
CA THR A 100 17.52 -7.16 -14.07
C THR A 100 16.63 -7.43 -12.87
N LEU A 101 15.92 -6.41 -12.40
CA LEU A 101 14.86 -6.55 -11.42
C LEU A 101 13.57 -6.93 -12.15
N SER A 102 12.97 -8.04 -11.74
CA SER A 102 11.68 -8.49 -12.24
C SER A 102 10.59 -8.13 -11.23
N ILE A 103 9.59 -7.40 -11.69
CA ILE A 103 8.42 -7.01 -10.90
C ILE A 103 7.25 -7.87 -11.33
N VAL A 104 6.78 -8.73 -10.42
CA VAL A 104 5.56 -9.51 -10.58
C VAL A 104 4.41 -8.67 -10.04
N ALA A 105 3.59 -8.13 -10.93
CA ALA A 105 2.33 -7.50 -10.56
C ALA A 105 1.31 -8.61 -10.24
N ALA A 106 0.94 -8.70 -8.96
CA ALA A 106 0.10 -9.75 -8.41
C ALA A 106 -1.38 -9.53 -8.74
N ARG A 107 -2.26 -10.17 -7.95
CA ARG A 107 -3.71 -10.08 -8.10
C ARG A 107 -4.21 -8.63 -7.95
N PRO A 108 -4.80 -8.03 -8.99
CA PRO A 108 -5.45 -6.72 -8.88
C PRO A 108 -6.76 -6.83 -8.10
N HIS A 109 -7.22 -5.71 -7.55
CA HIS A 109 -8.50 -5.61 -6.85
C HIS A 109 -8.68 -6.55 -5.64
N SER A 110 -7.59 -7.02 -5.03
CA SER A 110 -7.67 -7.93 -3.88
C SER A 110 -8.47 -7.31 -2.72
N PHE A 111 -9.32 -8.11 -2.07
CA PHE A 111 -9.98 -7.71 -0.82
C PHE A 111 -9.20 -8.17 0.41
N GLY A 112 -8.11 -8.91 0.24
CA GLY A 112 -7.56 -9.70 1.33
C GLY A 112 -8.39 -10.93 1.68
N GLY A 113 -7.73 -11.84 2.40
CA GLY A 113 -8.32 -13.07 2.90
C GLY A 113 -8.59 -14.13 1.83
N PRO A 114 -9.33 -15.18 2.20
CA PRO A 114 -9.38 -16.45 1.44
C PRO A 114 -10.38 -16.45 0.28
N ARG A 115 -10.81 -15.28 -0.22
CA ARG A 115 -11.80 -15.18 -1.31
C ARG A 115 -11.21 -14.48 -2.53
N LEU A 116 -11.55 -14.99 -3.71
CA LEU A 116 -11.34 -14.28 -4.97
C LEU A 116 -12.44 -13.24 -5.18
N ALA A 117 -12.16 -11.98 -4.84
CA ALA A 117 -13.04 -10.86 -5.17
C ALA A 117 -13.07 -10.60 -6.68
N PHE A 118 -14.18 -10.06 -7.17
CA PHE A 118 -14.39 -9.68 -8.57
C PHE A 118 -14.15 -10.84 -9.55
N ARG A 119 -14.57 -12.05 -9.17
CA ARG A 119 -14.40 -13.27 -9.96
C ARG A 119 -14.83 -13.11 -11.44
N PRO A 120 -15.94 -12.44 -11.79
CA PRO A 120 -16.30 -12.24 -13.20
C PRO A 120 -15.26 -11.42 -13.98
N LEU A 121 -14.74 -10.34 -13.38
CA LEU A 121 -13.65 -9.54 -13.94
C LEU A 121 -12.36 -10.37 -14.04
N MET A 122 -11.98 -11.07 -12.96
CA MET A 122 -10.76 -11.90 -12.94
C MET A 122 -10.78 -12.95 -14.05
N LYS A 123 -11.91 -13.63 -14.23
CA LYS A 123 -12.09 -14.64 -15.26
C LYS A 123 -12.00 -14.04 -16.67
N ARG A 124 -12.69 -12.92 -16.92
CA ARG A 124 -12.75 -12.33 -18.27
C ARG A 124 -11.45 -11.63 -18.67
N ALA A 125 -10.81 -10.90 -17.75
CA ALA A 125 -9.63 -10.10 -18.05
C ALA A 125 -8.32 -10.88 -17.91
N PHE A 126 -8.27 -11.89 -17.03
CA PHE A 126 -7.04 -12.60 -16.68
C PHE A 126 -7.12 -14.12 -16.79
N GLY A 127 -8.30 -14.68 -17.09
CA GLY A 127 -8.50 -16.14 -17.13
C GLY A 127 -8.47 -16.81 -15.75
N VAL A 128 -8.58 -16.04 -14.67
CA VAL A 128 -8.47 -16.53 -13.28
C VAL A 128 -9.87 -16.69 -12.68
N ALA A 129 -10.29 -17.92 -12.38
CA ALA A 129 -11.61 -18.22 -11.83
C ALA A 129 -11.59 -18.64 -10.35
N SER A 130 -10.42 -18.90 -9.77
CA SER A 130 -10.23 -19.24 -8.36
C SER A 130 -8.90 -18.72 -7.79
N LEU A 131 -8.67 -18.88 -6.48
CA LEU A 131 -7.38 -18.54 -5.85
C LEU A 131 -6.27 -19.49 -6.30
N GLU A 132 -6.60 -20.75 -6.59
CA GLU A 132 -5.66 -21.74 -7.13
C GLU A 132 -5.22 -21.37 -8.55
N ASP A 133 -6.15 -20.89 -9.38
CA ASP A 133 -5.83 -20.32 -10.69
C ASP A 133 -4.93 -19.09 -10.55
N SER A 134 -5.23 -18.22 -9.56
CA SER A 134 -4.43 -17.03 -9.26
C SER A 134 -3.00 -17.41 -8.90
N GLU A 135 -2.84 -18.33 -7.95
CA GLU A 135 -1.55 -18.82 -7.50
C GLU A 135 -0.76 -19.46 -8.65
N THR A 136 -1.42 -20.30 -9.47
CA THR A 136 -0.80 -20.91 -10.65
C THR A 136 -0.33 -19.86 -11.64
N ARG A 137 -1.14 -18.82 -11.87
CA ARG A 137 -0.76 -17.70 -12.74
C ARG A 137 0.43 -16.93 -12.21
N LEU A 138 0.48 -16.68 -10.89
CA LEU A 138 1.62 -16.04 -10.25
C LEU A 138 2.89 -16.89 -10.32
N LYS A 139 2.77 -18.21 -10.14
CA LYS A 139 3.89 -19.16 -10.29
C LYS A 139 4.49 -19.14 -11.70
N GLN A 140 3.64 -19.09 -12.74
CA GLN A 140 4.12 -18.93 -14.13
C GLN A 140 4.91 -17.63 -14.33
N LEU A 141 4.43 -16.52 -13.75
CA LEU A 141 5.16 -15.24 -13.81
C LEU A 141 6.47 -15.30 -13.03
N VAL A 142 6.49 -16.03 -11.91
CA VAL A 142 7.70 -16.34 -11.16
C VAL A 142 8.65 -17.10 -12.06
N ASP A 143 8.24 -18.16 -12.75
CA ASP A 143 9.11 -18.94 -13.65
C ASP A 143 9.77 -18.09 -14.73
N ASP A 144 8.99 -17.24 -15.38
CA ASP A 144 9.47 -16.34 -16.44
C ASP A 144 10.43 -15.25 -15.94
N ALA A 145 10.38 -14.91 -14.65
CA ALA A 145 11.13 -13.81 -14.09
C ALA A 145 12.63 -14.08 -13.91
N SER A 146 13.41 -13.01 -13.80
CA SER A 146 14.82 -13.07 -13.39
C SER A 146 14.97 -13.50 -11.92
N SER A 147 16.20 -13.78 -11.49
CA SER A 147 16.49 -14.21 -10.11
C SER A 147 16.14 -13.17 -9.05
N GLU A 148 16.10 -11.88 -9.40
CA GLU A 148 15.80 -10.78 -8.48
C GLU A 148 14.35 -10.34 -8.67
N LEU A 149 13.53 -10.55 -7.64
CA LEU A 149 12.09 -10.34 -7.67
C LEU A 149 11.63 -9.21 -6.75
N LEU A 150 10.62 -8.49 -7.21
CA LEU A 150 9.75 -7.65 -6.38
C LEU A 150 8.30 -8.00 -6.70
N PHE A 151 7.47 -8.16 -5.69
CA PHE A 151 6.02 -8.31 -5.88
C PHE A 151 5.33 -6.98 -5.66
N LEU A 152 4.51 -6.57 -6.61
CA LEU A 152 3.59 -5.45 -6.48
C LEU A 152 2.19 -6.02 -6.29
N ALA A 153 1.54 -5.72 -5.18
CA ALA A 153 0.21 -6.23 -4.86
C ALA A 153 -0.68 -5.14 -4.30
N HIS A 154 -1.99 -5.37 -4.25
CA HIS A 154 -2.90 -4.44 -3.59
C HIS A 154 -2.98 -4.75 -2.10
N ASN A 155 -3.03 -6.03 -1.73
CA ASN A 155 -2.91 -6.53 -0.37
C ASN A 155 -1.69 -7.46 -0.27
N GLY A 156 -1.06 -7.55 0.90
CA GLY A 156 0.12 -8.42 1.07
C GLY A 156 -0.25 -9.88 1.33
N PRO A 157 0.75 -10.78 1.45
CA PRO A 157 0.51 -12.22 1.60
C PRO A 157 0.07 -12.59 3.01
N THR A 158 -0.52 -13.77 3.15
CA THR A 158 -0.66 -14.41 4.47
C THR A 158 0.71 -14.83 5.05
N GLY A 159 0.73 -15.19 6.33
CA GLY A 159 1.89 -15.70 7.06
C GLY A 159 2.66 -14.66 7.88
N LEU A 160 2.16 -13.43 8.01
CA LEU A 160 2.85 -12.30 8.67
C LEU A 160 2.15 -11.81 9.94
N GLY A 161 1.33 -12.66 10.55
CA GLY A 161 0.67 -12.42 11.83
C GLY A 161 -0.84 -12.30 11.72
N GLU A 162 -1.51 -12.73 12.80
CA GLU A 162 -2.97 -12.75 12.91
C GLU A 162 -3.53 -11.62 13.77
N ALA A 163 -2.67 -10.94 14.52
CA ALA A 163 -3.07 -9.81 15.36
C ALA A 163 -3.57 -8.65 14.49
N ARG A 164 -4.56 -7.89 14.97
CA ARG A 164 -5.16 -6.76 14.24
C ARG A 164 -4.17 -5.69 13.76
N ASP A 165 -3.05 -5.55 14.48
CA ASP A 165 -1.95 -4.62 14.24
C ASP A 165 -0.79 -5.25 13.44
N SER A 166 -0.87 -6.54 13.11
CA SER A 166 0.02 -7.17 12.13
C SER A 166 -0.14 -6.49 10.77
N ILE A 167 0.92 -6.50 9.96
CA ILE A 167 0.99 -5.76 8.68
C ILE A 167 -0.19 -6.00 7.72
N TRP A 168 -0.81 -7.19 7.77
CA TRP A 168 -2.03 -7.56 7.02
C TRP A 168 -3.17 -8.10 7.91
N GLY A 169 -3.13 -7.84 9.22
CA GLY A 169 -4.12 -8.37 10.16
C GLY A 169 -5.46 -7.64 10.11
N CYS A 170 -6.57 -8.37 10.15
CA CYS A 170 -7.92 -7.79 10.08
C CYS A 170 -8.30 -7.04 11.37
N ASP A 171 -8.74 -5.78 11.24
CA ASP A 171 -9.19 -4.93 12.36
C ASP A 171 -10.68 -4.53 12.26
N PHE A 172 -11.38 -4.97 11.23
CA PHE A 172 -12.79 -4.64 10.98
C PHE A 172 -13.76 -5.82 11.18
N ARG A 173 -13.25 -7.03 11.44
CA ARG A 173 -14.04 -8.21 11.83
C ARG A 173 -13.87 -8.47 13.33
N ARG A 174 -14.88 -9.09 13.94
CA ARG A 174 -14.91 -9.36 15.39
C ARG A 174 -13.76 -10.27 15.84
N ASN A 175 -13.39 -11.23 15.01
CA ASN A 175 -12.21 -12.06 15.21
C ASN A 175 -11.09 -11.48 14.33
N ALA A 176 -10.04 -10.98 14.98
CA ALA A 176 -8.79 -10.66 14.29
C ALA A 176 -8.25 -11.95 13.66
N GLY A 177 -7.56 -11.80 12.54
CA GLY A 177 -6.99 -12.92 11.80
C GLY A 177 -6.17 -12.39 10.65
N ASP A 178 -5.32 -13.26 10.12
CA ASP A 178 -4.54 -12.95 8.93
C ASP A 178 -5.49 -12.68 7.75
N PHE A 179 -5.39 -11.47 7.21
CA PHE A 179 -6.19 -11.02 6.07
C PHE A 179 -5.34 -10.84 4.81
N GLY A 180 -4.16 -11.45 4.79
CA GLY A 180 -3.31 -11.51 3.62
C GLY A 180 -3.90 -12.36 2.48
N ASP A 181 -3.22 -12.30 1.35
CA ASP A 181 -3.55 -13.00 0.12
C ASP A 181 -2.84 -14.38 0.09
N PRO A 182 -3.58 -15.50 0.17
CA PRO A 182 -2.96 -16.83 0.21
C PRO A 182 -2.31 -17.24 -1.12
N ASP A 183 -2.86 -16.80 -2.24
CA ASP A 183 -2.30 -16.98 -3.57
C ASP A 183 -0.93 -16.28 -3.72
N LEU A 184 -0.80 -15.09 -3.10
CA LEU A 184 0.48 -14.38 -3.06
C LEU A 184 1.49 -15.10 -2.17
N ARG A 185 1.07 -15.62 -1.01
CA ARG A 185 1.94 -16.46 -0.15
C ARG A 185 2.47 -17.67 -0.92
N GLY A 186 1.59 -18.42 -1.59
CA GLY A 186 1.97 -19.59 -2.39
C GLY A 186 2.95 -19.25 -3.53
N ALA A 187 2.81 -18.08 -4.15
CA ALA A 187 3.75 -17.60 -5.16
C ALA A 187 5.13 -17.23 -4.58
N LEU A 188 5.17 -16.66 -3.37
CA LEU A 188 6.42 -16.32 -2.67
C LEU A 188 7.17 -17.58 -2.22
N ASP A 189 6.44 -18.55 -1.65
CA ASP A 189 6.99 -19.87 -1.31
C ASP A 189 7.58 -20.55 -2.53
N TYR A 190 6.85 -20.52 -3.65
CA TYR A 190 7.33 -21.07 -4.90
C TYR A 190 8.57 -20.35 -5.43
N ALA A 191 8.62 -19.02 -5.36
CA ALA A 191 9.81 -18.26 -5.75
C ALA A 191 11.04 -18.66 -4.94
N ALA A 192 10.90 -18.85 -3.63
CA ALA A 192 11.97 -19.34 -2.77
C ALA A 192 12.42 -20.76 -3.15
N LEU A 193 11.47 -21.66 -3.44
CA LEU A 193 11.78 -23.02 -3.93
C LEU A 193 12.51 -23.03 -5.28
N GLN A 194 12.22 -22.07 -6.17
CA GLN A 194 12.93 -21.89 -7.44
C GLN A 194 14.30 -21.19 -7.27
N GLY A 195 14.74 -20.93 -6.03
CA GLY A 195 15.99 -20.23 -5.76
C GLY A 195 15.99 -18.75 -6.19
N LYS A 196 14.81 -18.16 -6.39
CA LYS A 196 14.68 -16.74 -6.71
C LYS A 196 14.70 -15.92 -5.43
N ARG A 197 15.35 -14.77 -5.49
CA ARG A 197 15.48 -13.86 -4.36
C ARG A 197 14.41 -12.78 -4.44
N VAL A 198 13.42 -12.86 -3.55
CA VAL A 198 12.41 -11.82 -3.39
C VAL A 198 12.99 -10.72 -2.51
N ARG A 199 13.10 -9.52 -3.06
CA ARG A 199 13.64 -8.35 -2.36
C ARG A 199 12.58 -7.66 -1.53
N ALA A 200 11.41 -7.48 -2.13
CA ALA A 200 10.32 -6.84 -1.45
C ALA A 200 8.96 -7.29 -1.99
N VAL A 201 7.97 -7.23 -1.11
CA VAL A 201 6.55 -7.24 -1.45
C VAL A 201 5.99 -5.87 -1.09
N LEU A 202 5.59 -5.12 -2.11
CA LEU A 202 5.02 -3.79 -1.96
C LEU A 202 3.51 -3.89 -2.13
N ALA A 203 2.78 -3.60 -1.06
CA ALA A 203 1.33 -3.68 -1.05
C ALA A 203 0.67 -2.51 -0.31
N GLY A 204 -0.66 -2.50 -0.28
CA GLY A 204 -1.49 -1.49 0.35
C GLY A 204 -2.72 -2.10 1.00
N HIS A 205 -3.91 -1.53 0.73
CA HIS A 205 -5.22 -1.96 1.24
C HIS A 205 -5.41 -1.84 2.76
N MET A 206 -4.57 -2.49 3.55
CA MET A 206 -4.65 -2.56 5.01
C MET A 206 -4.17 -1.24 5.62
N HIS A 207 -5.08 -0.31 5.86
CA HIS A 207 -4.76 1.04 6.37
C HIS A 207 -3.93 1.03 7.67
N HIS A 208 -2.95 1.93 7.78
CA HIS A 208 -2.09 2.01 8.96
C HIS A 208 -2.86 2.30 10.26
N ALA A 209 -3.81 3.24 10.23
CA ALA A 209 -4.61 3.55 11.41
C ALA A 209 -5.68 2.48 11.63
N LEU A 210 -5.68 1.86 12.81
CA LEU A 210 -6.59 0.78 13.13
C LEU A 210 -7.97 1.29 13.57
N LYS A 211 -9.02 0.54 13.25
CA LYS A 211 -10.39 0.78 13.70
C LYS A 211 -10.49 0.63 15.22
N GLY A 212 -10.66 1.73 15.93
CA GLY A 212 -10.70 1.75 17.40
C GLY A 212 -9.36 2.13 18.06
N GLY A 213 -8.40 2.63 17.28
CA GLY A 213 -7.15 3.20 17.78
C GLY A 213 -5.95 2.28 17.66
N GLY A 214 -4.75 2.88 17.68
CA GLY A 214 -3.49 2.20 17.41
C GLY A 214 -3.07 2.24 15.94
N ASP A 215 -1.86 1.78 15.70
CA ASP A 215 -1.22 1.77 14.40
C ASP A 215 -0.75 0.35 14.05
N ARG A 216 -0.91 0.00 12.77
CA ARG A 216 -0.45 -1.25 12.17
C ARG A 216 1.04 -1.20 11.83
N SER A 217 1.75 -2.31 11.98
CA SER A 217 3.06 -2.49 11.34
C SER A 217 2.99 -2.17 9.85
N TRP A 218 3.98 -1.46 9.32
CA TRP A 218 4.01 -1.05 7.91
C TRP A 218 5.25 -1.52 7.15
N VAL A 219 6.25 -2.03 7.86
CA VAL A 219 7.40 -2.73 7.31
C VAL A 219 7.67 -3.92 8.21
N GLU A 220 7.86 -5.09 7.61
CA GLU A 220 8.36 -6.29 8.27
C GLU A 220 9.46 -6.89 7.39
N GLU A 221 10.43 -7.58 8.00
CA GLU A 221 11.45 -8.35 7.29
C GLU A 221 11.38 -9.80 7.73
N GLN A 222 11.23 -10.72 6.78
CA GLN A 222 11.26 -12.16 7.03
C GLN A 222 12.06 -12.84 5.93
N ASP A 223 13.00 -13.69 6.30
CA ASP A 223 13.85 -14.47 5.39
C ASP A 223 14.52 -13.62 4.29
N GLY A 224 14.94 -12.40 4.64
CA GLY A 224 15.59 -11.46 3.73
C GLY A 224 14.65 -10.79 2.71
N THR A 225 13.33 -10.97 2.86
CA THR A 225 12.29 -10.28 2.08
C THR A 225 11.66 -9.15 2.91
N TYR A 226 11.59 -7.94 2.34
CA TYR A 226 10.89 -6.81 2.95
C TYR A 226 9.43 -6.77 2.55
N TYR A 227 8.52 -6.79 3.52
CA TYR A 227 7.10 -6.60 3.31
C TYR A 227 6.73 -5.17 3.67
N VAL A 228 6.21 -4.41 2.71
CA VAL A 228 5.98 -2.98 2.86
C VAL A 228 4.52 -2.65 2.58
N ASN A 229 3.85 -2.10 3.59
CA ASN A 229 2.49 -1.58 3.50
C ASN A 229 2.50 -0.07 3.25
N ALA A 230 2.23 0.30 2.01
CA ALA A 230 2.16 1.69 1.56
C ALA A 230 0.79 2.35 1.82
N ALA A 231 -0.19 1.66 2.44
CA ALA A 231 -1.49 2.21 2.82
C ALA A 231 -1.45 3.09 4.09
N ARG A 232 -0.37 3.86 4.25
CA ARG A 232 -0.21 4.82 5.32
C ARG A 232 -0.86 6.15 4.94
N VAL A 233 -2.13 6.29 5.34
CA VAL A 233 -2.96 7.49 5.10
C VAL A 233 -3.34 8.18 6.42
N PRO A 234 -3.46 9.52 6.47
CA PRO A 234 -3.24 10.46 5.38
C PRO A 234 -1.76 10.53 4.99
N ARG A 235 -1.46 10.56 3.69
CA ARG A 235 -0.11 10.81 3.16
C ARG A 235 0.35 12.25 3.42
N VAL A 236 -0.34 13.00 4.27
CA VAL A 236 -0.07 14.39 4.64
C VAL A 236 -0.16 14.48 6.14
N PHE A 237 1.00 14.52 6.78
CA PHE A 237 1.10 14.61 8.22
C PHE A 237 1.28 16.07 8.62
N ARG A 238 0.68 16.45 9.75
CA ARG A 238 1.01 17.72 10.40
C ARG A 238 2.24 17.44 11.27
N VAL A 239 3.40 17.92 10.84
CA VAL A 239 4.61 17.83 11.64
C VAL A 239 4.66 19.09 12.51
N ALA A 240 4.72 18.93 13.83
CA ALA A 240 5.08 20.04 14.71
C ALA A 240 6.58 20.29 14.54
N LYS A 241 6.98 21.54 14.24
CA LYS A 241 8.40 21.91 14.39
C LYS A 241 8.74 21.76 15.88
N ILE A 242 9.49 20.72 16.23
CA ILE A 242 10.29 20.77 17.45
C ILE A 242 11.41 21.76 17.11
N GLY A 243 11.25 23.00 17.57
CA GLY A 243 12.34 23.97 17.49
C GLY A 243 13.46 23.46 18.37
N VAL A 244 14.55 23.00 17.75
CA VAL A 244 15.83 22.84 18.45
C VAL A 244 16.45 24.24 18.49
N ASP A 245 15.87 25.12 19.31
CA ASP A 245 16.63 26.22 19.86
C ASP A 245 17.05 25.73 21.25
N SER A 246 18.34 25.46 21.35
CA SER A 246 19.03 25.17 22.58
C SER A 246 18.81 26.30 23.58
N GLU A 247 18.05 26.02 24.63
CA GLU A 247 18.30 26.45 26.00
C GLU A 247 17.31 25.71 26.90
N LEU A 248 17.83 24.73 27.64
CA LEU A 248 17.12 24.12 28.76
C LEU A 248 16.76 25.24 29.76
N PRO A 249 15.50 25.36 30.22
CA PRO A 249 15.25 26.14 31.42
C PRO A 249 15.81 25.39 32.64
N PRO A 250 16.25 26.12 33.67
CA PRO A 250 16.96 25.54 34.81
C PRO A 250 16.04 24.58 35.58
N THR A 251 16.68 23.55 36.11
CA THR A 251 16.15 22.60 37.09
C THR A 251 15.30 23.31 38.16
N VAL A 252 14.10 22.78 38.40
CA VAL A 252 13.40 22.98 39.68
C VAL A 252 13.25 21.59 40.31
N GLU A 253 14.20 21.27 41.17
CA GLU A 253 14.01 20.25 42.20
C GLU A 253 12.88 20.70 43.14
N GLY A 254 11.93 19.81 43.40
CA GLY A 254 10.91 20.03 44.43
C GLY A 254 9.59 19.35 44.14
N ARG A 255 9.34 18.23 44.84
CA ARG A 255 7.99 17.67 44.99
C ARG A 255 7.10 18.71 45.68
N GLN A 256 6.07 19.21 45.00
CA GLN A 256 4.86 19.73 45.65
C GLN A 256 3.65 19.72 44.71
N THR A 257 2.52 19.28 45.25
CA THR A 257 1.21 19.14 44.62
C THR A 257 0.61 20.51 44.30
N LEU A 258 0.31 20.79 43.03
CA LEU A 258 -0.27 22.08 42.59
C LEU A 258 -1.80 22.01 42.42
N ARG A 259 -2.50 23.00 42.99
CA ARG A 259 -3.96 23.26 42.88
C ARG A 259 -4.27 24.28 41.75
N PRO A 260 -5.51 24.34 41.24
CA PRO A 260 -5.80 24.82 39.87
C PRO A 260 -6.01 26.34 39.68
N GLN A 261 -5.24 27.22 40.33
CA GLN A 261 -5.36 28.69 40.11
C GLN A 261 -4.02 29.47 40.11
N ASP A 262 -2.92 28.86 39.65
CA ASP A 262 -1.63 29.55 39.53
C ASP A 262 -1.57 30.45 38.27
N PRO A 263 -1.28 31.76 38.38
CA PRO A 263 -1.04 32.67 37.24
C PRO A 263 -0.02 32.15 36.21
N ARG A 264 0.93 31.30 36.65
CA ARG A 264 1.95 30.68 35.79
C ARG A 264 1.38 29.66 34.81
N LEU A 265 0.24 29.03 35.11
CA LEU A 265 -0.48 28.17 34.16
C LEU A 265 -1.13 28.97 33.05
N LYS A 266 -1.55 30.21 33.34
CA LYS A 266 -2.12 31.13 32.34
C LYS A 266 -1.02 31.61 31.39
N GLU A 267 0.17 31.89 31.92
CA GLU A 267 1.34 32.26 31.14
C GLU A 267 1.87 31.09 30.30
N ALA A 268 1.87 29.85 30.83
CA ALA A 268 2.19 28.64 30.08
C ALA A 268 1.16 28.30 29.00
N ALA A 269 -0.14 28.52 29.27
CA ALA A 269 -1.21 28.34 28.29
C ALA A 269 -1.18 29.41 27.20
N GLU A 270 -0.87 30.67 27.54
CA GLU A 270 -0.67 31.76 26.59
C GLU A 270 0.62 31.58 25.79
N TRP A 271 1.69 31.06 26.40
CA TRP A 271 2.91 30.65 25.69
C TRP A 271 2.62 29.50 24.72
N ALA A 272 1.84 28.49 25.12
CA ALA A 272 1.39 27.40 24.24
C ALA A 272 0.46 27.90 23.12
N ALA A 273 -0.40 28.88 23.39
CA ALA A 273 -1.27 29.52 22.41
C ALA A 273 -0.49 30.42 21.42
N ARG A 274 0.57 31.10 21.87
CA ARG A 274 1.48 31.89 21.02
C ARG A 274 2.45 31.00 20.22
N LYS A 275 2.80 29.81 20.73
CA LYS A 275 3.52 28.73 20.01
C LYS A 275 2.61 27.84 19.17
N VAL A 276 1.40 28.30 18.78
CA VAL A 276 0.70 27.78 17.60
C VAL A 276 1.48 28.25 16.34
N GLY A 277 2.69 27.71 16.19
CA GLY A 277 3.49 27.85 15.00
C GLY A 277 2.72 27.29 13.82
N ARG A 278 2.88 27.93 12.65
CA ARG A 278 2.28 27.49 11.37
C ARG A 278 2.49 25.98 11.20
N ARG A 279 1.42 25.20 11.39
CA ARG A 279 1.41 23.75 11.16
C ARG A 279 1.62 23.52 9.67
N ARG A 280 2.84 23.13 9.27
CA ARG A 280 3.11 22.73 7.89
C ARG A 280 2.57 21.33 7.67
N ARG A 281 1.74 21.20 6.65
CA ARG A 281 1.31 19.91 6.10
C ARG A 281 2.46 19.37 5.26
N VAL A 282 3.10 18.30 5.72
CA VAL A 282 4.18 17.64 4.98
C VAL A 282 3.60 16.38 4.36
N ARG A 283 3.64 16.29 3.03
CA ARG A 283 3.25 15.06 2.35
C ARG A 283 4.34 14.02 2.58
N HIS A 284 4.00 12.77 2.80
CA HIS A 284 4.94 11.67 2.96
C HIS A 284 4.63 10.59 1.93
N HIS A 285 5.67 9.88 1.53
CA HIS A 285 5.58 8.70 0.68
C HIS A 285 6.55 7.64 1.21
N VAL A 286 6.39 6.40 0.76
CA VAL A 286 7.30 5.31 1.10
C VAL A 286 8.36 5.23 0.01
N ARG A 287 9.62 5.39 0.39
CA ARG A 287 10.78 5.15 -0.47
C ARG A 287 11.32 3.76 -0.15
N VAL A 288 11.38 2.91 -1.16
CA VAL A 288 12.11 1.64 -1.10
C VAL A 288 13.37 1.82 -1.92
N GLU A 289 14.52 1.80 -1.25
CA GLU A 289 15.82 1.94 -1.89
C GLU A 289 16.41 0.56 -2.16
N LEU A 290 16.61 0.24 -3.44
CA LEU A 290 17.38 -0.90 -3.89
C LEU A 290 18.72 -0.37 -4.38
N ARG A 291 19.83 -0.74 -3.72
CA ARG A 291 21.17 -0.29 -4.16
C ARG A 291 21.55 -0.94 -5.48
N GLY A 292 22.50 -0.36 -6.22
CA GLY A 292 22.83 -0.74 -7.59
C GLY A 292 23.38 -2.17 -7.82
N ASP A 293 23.59 -2.94 -6.77
CA ASP A 293 23.89 -4.38 -6.76
C ASP A 293 22.68 -5.23 -6.33
N LEU A 294 21.52 -4.58 -6.18
CA LEU A 294 20.25 -5.02 -5.60
C LEU A 294 20.37 -5.58 -4.17
N THR A 295 21.56 -5.63 -3.55
CA THR A 295 21.84 -6.43 -2.33
C THR A 295 21.12 -5.95 -1.09
N ARG A 296 20.81 -4.66 -1.01
CA ARG A 296 20.19 -4.03 0.14
C ARG A 296 18.87 -3.37 -0.25
N VAL A 297 17.84 -3.64 0.55
CA VAL A 297 16.53 -3.01 0.46
C VAL A 297 16.33 -2.19 1.74
N GLU A 298 15.96 -0.92 1.61
CA GLU A 298 15.57 -0.11 2.78
C GLU A 298 14.22 0.55 2.50
N ALA A 299 13.26 0.42 3.41
CA ALA A 299 11.98 1.09 3.33
C ALA A 299 11.92 2.23 4.37
N GLN A 300 11.75 3.46 3.90
CA GLN A 300 11.66 4.64 4.76
C GLN A 300 10.52 5.56 4.36
N LEU A 301 10.03 6.32 5.35
CA LEU A 301 9.04 7.35 5.14
C LEU A 301 9.74 8.67 4.82
N CYS A 302 9.57 9.14 3.60
CA CYS A 302 10.19 10.37 3.12
C CYS A 302 9.17 11.50 2.98
N PRO A 303 9.52 12.74 3.35
CA PRO A 303 8.80 13.94 2.94
C PRO A 303 8.75 14.02 1.40
N ALA A 304 7.60 14.38 0.85
CA ALA A 304 7.40 14.58 -0.60
C ALA A 304 7.77 15.99 -1.05
#